data_AF-A0A7S1V9B9-F1
#
_entry.id   AF-A0A7S1V9B9-F1
#
_cell.length_a   1.000
_cell.length_b   1.000
_cell.length_c   1.000
_cell.angle_alpha   90.00
_cell.angle_beta   90.00
_cell.angle_gamma   90.00
#
_symmetry.space_group_name_H-M   'P 1'
#
loop_
_entity.id
_entity.type
_entity.pdbx_description
1 polymer ?
#
loop_
_entity_poly.entity_id
_entity_poly.type
_entity_poly.pdbx_seq_one_letter_code
_entity_poly.pdbx_strand_id
1 'polypeptide(L)'
;WTTMLNYRLPMNFEDSTSPQRQALDWMLQDPYTLELVDDEQRVVQRFSLAALYYATNGPTSWNLDNDESWLLASTECEWGEEFDVGCTNNVVDWLELYDAGLSGTIPAEIGLLSS
;
A
#
# COMPACT_ATOMS: atom_id res chain seq x y z
N TRP A 1 6.45 -6.32 -10.48
CA TRP A 1 7.08 -5.02 -10.79
C TRP A 1 6.91 -4.59 -12.24
N THR A 2 7.05 -5.47 -13.23
CA THR A 2 6.74 -5.16 -14.64
C THR A 2 5.31 -4.66 -14.83
N THR A 3 4.35 -5.17 -14.07
CA THR A 3 2.96 -4.71 -14.03
C THR A 3 2.86 -3.22 -13.68
N MET A 4 3.65 -2.75 -12.70
CA MET A 4 3.64 -1.33 -12.30
C MET A 4 4.10 -0.41 -13.43
N LEU A 5 5.09 -0.83 -14.23
CA LEU A 5 5.60 -0.05 -15.36
C LEU A 5 4.59 0.15 -16.49
N ASN A 6 3.50 -0.64 -16.51
CA ASN A 6 2.42 -0.48 -17.50
C ASN A 6 1.45 0.66 -17.14
N TYR A 7 1.46 1.13 -15.89
CA TYR A 7 0.62 2.25 -15.46
C TYR A 7 1.27 3.58 -15.82
N ARG A 8 0.46 4.52 -16.31
CA ARG A 8 0.89 5.87 -16.70
C ARG A 8 0.98 6.82 -15.50
N LEU A 9 1.60 6.37 -14.41
CA LEU A 9 1.86 7.20 -13.24
C LEU A 9 3.33 7.60 -13.17
N PRO A 10 3.66 8.82 -12.72
CA PRO A 10 5.03 9.26 -12.52
C PRO A 10 5.59 8.65 -11.22
N MET A 11 5.88 7.34 -11.25
CA MET A 11 6.52 6.66 -10.12
C MET A 11 8.02 6.97 -10.11
N ASN A 12 8.55 7.27 -8.92
CA ASN A 12 9.99 7.46 -8.73
C ASN A 12 10.55 6.22 -8.01
N PHE A 13 11.27 5.36 -8.73
CA PHE A 13 11.92 4.18 -8.11
C PHE A 13 13.41 4.39 -7.85
N GLU A 14 13.99 5.48 -8.33
CA GLU A 14 15.42 5.77 -8.22
C GLU A 14 15.76 6.42 -6.88
N ASP A 15 14.84 7.21 -6.34
CA ASP A 15 14.99 7.84 -5.03
C ASP A 15 14.55 6.89 -3.92
N SER A 16 15.50 6.44 -3.10
CA SER A 16 15.25 5.55 -1.94
C SER A 16 14.32 6.16 -0.88
N THR A 17 14.14 7.48 -0.89
CA THR A 17 13.25 8.18 0.03
C THR A 17 11.86 8.42 -0.55
N SER A 18 11.65 8.12 -1.83
CA SER A 18 10.30 8.22 -2.41
C SER A 18 9.36 7.17 -1.83
N PRO A 19 8.05 7.47 -1.72
CA PRO A 19 7.06 6.49 -1.27
C PRO A 19 6.99 5.25 -2.18
N GLN A 20 7.14 5.44 -3.49
CA GLN A 20 7.10 4.35 -4.47
C GLN A 20 8.27 3.38 -4.28
N ARG A 21 9.47 3.91 -4.04
CA ARG A 21 10.63 3.07 -3.79
C ARG A 21 10.53 2.35 -2.44
N GLN A 22 10.10 3.03 -1.38
CA GLN A 22 9.92 2.40 -0.07
C GLN A 22 8.86 1.28 -0.11
N ALA A 23 7.72 1.53 -0.78
CA ALA A 23 6.68 0.52 -1.00
C ALA A 23 7.22 -0.70 -1.76
N LEU A 24 7.99 -0.47 -2.83
CA LEU A 24 8.63 -1.54 -3.59
C LEU A 24 9.62 -2.34 -2.75
N ASP A 25 10.48 -1.66 -1.98
CA ASP A 25 11.49 -2.31 -1.15
C ASP A 25 10.84 -3.14 -0.04
N TRP A 26 9.72 -2.69 0.54
CA TRP A 26 8.93 -3.49 1.49
C TRP A 26 8.30 -4.71 0.81
N MET A 27 7.64 -4.54 -0.34
CA MET A 27 7.04 -5.65 -1.10
C MET A 27 8.03 -6.75 -1.48
N LEU A 28 9.28 -6.39 -1.78
CA LEU A 28 10.34 -7.36 -2.11
C LEU A 28 10.81 -8.18 -0.90
N GLN A 29 10.52 -7.72 0.31
CA GLN A 29 10.86 -8.40 1.57
C GLN A 29 9.65 -9.12 2.20
N ASP A 30 8.44 -8.79 1.76
CA ASP A 30 7.21 -9.41 2.24
C ASP A 30 6.99 -10.79 1.59
N PRO A 31 7.05 -11.90 2.37
CA PRO A 31 6.87 -13.24 1.82
C PRO A 31 5.50 -13.43 1.17
N TYR A 32 4.46 -12.75 1.65
CA TYR A 32 3.13 -12.86 1.09
C TYR A 32 3.06 -12.28 -0.33
N THR A 33 3.62 -11.08 -0.53
CA THR A 33 3.71 -10.47 -1.88
C THR A 33 4.49 -11.36 -2.85
N LEU A 34 5.53 -12.06 -2.39
CA LEU A 34 6.31 -12.97 -3.23
C LEU A 34 5.53 -14.22 -3.66
N GLU A 35 4.44 -14.57 -2.98
CA GLU A 35 3.54 -15.66 -3.37
C GLU A 35 2.47 -15.21 -4.39
N LEU A 36 2.25 -13.90 -4.55
CA LEU A 36 1.22 -13.31 -5.42
C LEU A 36 1.70 -13.05 -6.87
N VAL A 37 2.75 -13.75 -7.35
CA VAL A 37 3.40 -13.43 -8.64
C VAL A 37 2.46 -13.44 -9.86
N ASP A 38 1.37 -14.21 -9.80
CA ASP A 38 0.36 -14.32 -10.86
C ASP A 38 -0.92 -13.51 -10.56
N ASP A 39 -1.00 -12.84 -9.41
CA ASP A 39 -2.14 -12.02 -9.00
C ASP A 39 -1.82 -10.53 -9.10
N GLU A 40 -1.81 -10.04 -10.34
CA GLU A 40 -1.45 -8.65 -10.65
C GLU A 40 -2.33 -7.64 -9.92
N GLN A 41 -3.63 -7.92 -9.78
CA GLN A 41 -4.56 -7.03 -9.10
C GLN A 41 -4.13 -6.83 -7.65
N ARG A 42 -3.83 -7.91 -6.95
CA ARG A 42 -3.41 -7.84 -5.55
C ARG A 42 -2.04 -7.22 -5.36
N VAL A 43 -1.11 -7.50 -6.26
CA VAL A 43 0.20 -6.81 -6.28
C VAL A 43 0.00 -5.29 -6.40
N VAL A 44 -0.90 -4.84 -7.27
CA VAL A 44 -1.21 -3.42 -7.45
C VAL A 44 -1.90 -2.81 -6.23
N GLN A 45 -2.85 -3.52 -5.61
CA GLN A 45 -3.50 -3.05 -4.38
C GLN A 45 -2.50 -2.84 -3.25
N ARG A 46 -1.65 -3.84 -3.00
CA ARG A 46 -0.60 -3.79 -1.97
C ARG A 46 0.37 -2.64 -2.21
N PHE A 47 0.83 -2.48 -3.45
CA PHE A 47 1.71 -1.37 -3.80
C PHE A 47 1.06 -0.02 -3.53
N SER A 48 -0.20 0.13 -3.93
CA SER A 48 -0.93 1.41 -3.81
C SER A 48 -1.14 1.81 -2.36
N LEU A 49 -1.50 0.85 -1.51
CA LEU A 49 -1.66 1.04 -0.07
C LEU A 49 -0.31 1.29 0.62
N ALA A 50 0.74 0.56 0.26
CA ALA A 50 2.07 0.80 0.81
C ALA A 50 2.63 2.18 0.40
N ALA A 51 2.42 2.60 -0.85
CA ALA A 51 2.78 3.93 -1.30
C ALA A 51 2.02 5.01 -0.52
N LEU A 52 0.72 4.81 -0.24
CA LEU A 52 -0.07 5.69 0.62
C LEU A 52 0.53 5.79 2.03
N TYR A 53 0.84 4.65 2.65
CA TYR A 53 1.46 4.59 3.97
C TYR A 53 2.75 5.39 4.03
N TYR A 54 3.70 5.16 3.11
CA TYR A 54 4.97 5.88 3.10
C TYR A 54 4.82 7.36 2.70
N ALA A 55 3.92 7.71 1.77
CA ALA A 55 3.70 9.08 1.33
C ALA A 55 3.04 9.97 2.39
N THR A 56 2.38 9.34 3.37
CA THR A 56 1.70 10.01 4.47
C THR A 56 2.42 9.80 5.81
N ASN A 57 3.74 9.55 5.75
CA ASN A 57 4.64 9.40 6.89
C ASN A 57 4.22 8.31 7.89
N GLY A 58 3.64 7.23 7.40
CA GLY A 58 3.30 5.99 8.10
C GLY A 58 4.21 5.64 9.28
N PRO A 59 5.52 5.45 9.04
CA PRO A 59 6.46 5.00 10.07
C PRO A 59 6.63 5.94 11.28
N THR A 60 6.17 7.19 11.19
CA THR A 60 6.43 8.22 12.20
C THR A 60 5.21 8.99 12.66
N SER A 61 4.16 9.04 11.83
CA SER A 61 2.98 9.89 12.06
C SER A 61 1.70 9.10 12.26
N TRP A 62 1.64 7.84 11.82
CA TRP A 62 0.39 7.10 11.92
C TRP A 62 0.12 6.62 13.35
N ASN A 63 -1.07 6.93 13.83
CA ASN A 63 -1.57 6.46 15.12
C ASN A 63 -2.09 5.03 14.94
N LEU A 64 -1.18 4.06 14.85
CA LEU A 64 -1.57 2.67 14.80
C LEU A 64 -1.82 2.20 16.24
N ASP A 65 -3.06 1.79 16.54
CA ASP A 65 -3.44 1.30 17.88
C ASP A 65 -2.59 0.09 18.32
N ASN A 66 -1.92 -0.57 17.37
CA ASN A 66 -0.76 -1.45 17.54
C ASN A 66 0.15 -1.30 16.30
N ASP A 67 1.48 -1.24 16.47
CA ASP A 67 2.49 -1.06 15.39
C ASP A 67 2.46 -2.11 14.25
N GLU A 68 1.50 -3.05 14.29
CA GLU A 68 1.39 -4.23 13.44
C GLU A 68 0.12 -4.26 12.60
N SER A 69 -0.69 -3.21 12.49
CA SER A 69 -1.93 -3.30 11.69
C SER A 69 -1.73 -3.05 10.19
N TRP A 70 -0.67 -2.37 9.76
CA TRP A 70 -0.39 -2.07 8.34
C TRP A 70 0.89 -2.74 7.85
N LEU A 71 0.98 -2.94 6.52
CA LEU A 71 2.13 -3.58 5.88
C LEU A 71 2.42 -5.01 6.38
N LEU A 72 1.35 -5.74 6.73
CA LEU A 72 1.41 -7.11 7.22
C LEU A 72 1.76 -8.10 6.10
N ALA A 73 2.46 -9.18 6.50
CA ALA A 73 2.71 -10.36 5.68
C ALA A 73 1.46 -11.26 5.55
N SER A 74 0.32 -10.65 5.30
CA SER A 74 -0.98 -11.27 5.05
C SER A 74 -1.73 -10.45 4.01
N THR A 75 -2.99 -10.78 3.71
CA THR A 75 -3.79 -10.05 2.73
C THR A 75 -3.94 -8.57 3.10
N GLU A 76 -3.88 -7.69 2.12
CA GLU A 76 -4.14 -6.25 2.27
C GLU A 76 -5.52 -5.96 2.84
N CYS A 77 -6.47 -6.88 2.68
CA CYS A 77 -7.81 -6.82 3.25
C CYS A 77 -7.84 -7.10 4.77
N GLU A 78 -6.72 -7.47 5.37
CA GLU A 78 -6.54 -7.61 6.82
C GLU A 78 -5.74 -6.42 7.40
N TRP A 79 -5.38 -5.43 6.58
CA TRP A 79 -4.64 -4.25 7.04
C TRP A 79 -5.56 -3.25 7.74
N GLY A 80 -5.05 -2.66 8.82
CA GLY A 80 -5.74 -1.68 9.63
C GLY A 80 -6.92 -2.26 10.43
N GLU A 81 -6.72 -3.47 10.93
CA GLU A 81 -7.72 -4.25 11.66
C GLU A 81 -9.02 -4.43 10.86
N GLU A 82 -10.19 -4.44 11.50
CA GLU A 82 -11.48 -4.63 10.82
C GLU A 82 -11.98 -3.36 10.07
N PHE A 83 -11.32 -2.20 10.24
CA PHE A 83 -11.96 -0.91 9.95
C PHE A 83 -11.20 0.04 9.01
N ASP A 84 -9.93 -0.16 8.67
CA ASP A 84 -9.26 0.80 7.78
C ASP A 84 -9.32 0.39 6.30
N VAL A 85 -9.13 -0.90 6.00
CA VAL A 85 -9.10 -1.42 4.62
C VAL A 85 -10.25 -2.37 4.36
N GLY A 86 -11.23 -1.87 3.60
CA GLY A 86 -12.37 -2.65 3.14
C GLY A 86 -12.11 -3.42 1.87
N CYS A 87 -12.54 -4.68 1.83
CA CYS A 87 -12.52 -5.47 0.61
C CYS A 87 -13.84 -6.17 0.31
N THR A 88 -14.17 -6.24 -0.99
CA THR A 88 -15.17 -7.14 -1.55
C THR A 88 -14.48 -8.13 -2.51
N ASN A 89 -14.58 -9.44 -2.25
CA ASN A 89 -13.94 -10.49 -3.06
C ASN A 89 -12.42 -10.31 -3.25
N ASN A 90 -11.70 -9.94 -2.18
CA ASN A 90 -10.26 -9.60 -2.20
C ASN A 90 -9.89 -8.34 -3.00
N VAL A 91 -10.88 -7.53 -3.38
CA VAL A 91 -10.67 -6.24 -4.04
C VAL A 91 -10.96 -5.12 -3.06
N VAL A 92 -9.99 -4.23 -2.86
CA VAL A 92 -10.12 -3.06 -1.99
C VAL A 92 -11.17 -2.12 -2.58
N ASP A 93 -12.22 -1.82 -1.82
CA ASP A 93 -13.34 -1.01 -2.28
C ASP A 93 -13.61 0.23 -1.42
N TRP A 94 -13.11 0.27 -0.18
CA TRP A 94 -13.13 1.47 0.64
C TRP A 94 -11.91 1.55 1.58
N LEU A 95 -11.59 2.78 1.98
CA LEU A 95 -10.51 3.11 2.90
C LEU A 95 -10.99 4.13 3.93
N GLU A 96 -10.73 3.89 5.20
CA GLU A 96 -11.06 4.79 6.30
C GLU A 96 -9.79 5.12 7.11
N LEU A 97 -9.42 6.40 7.15
CA LEU A 97 -8.16 6.88 7.77
C LEU A 97 -8.40 8.15 8.62
N TYR A 98 -9.60 8.30 9.19
CA TYR A 98 -10.09 9.58 9.73
C TYR A 98 -9.31 10.10 10.96
N ASP A 99 -8.57 9.23 11.67
CA ASP A 99 -7.72 9.62 12.81
C ASP A 99 -6.32 8.98 12.73
N ALA A 100 -5.90 8.61 11.52
CA ALA A 100 -4.63 7.92 11.29
C ALA A 100 -3.40 8.84 11.36
N GLY A 101 -3.52 10.08 11.85
CA GLY A 101 -2.37 10.99 11.99
C GLY A 101 -1.64 11.33 10.68
N LEU A 102 -2.30 11.16 9.53
CA LEU A 102 -1.70 11.29 8.20
C LEU A 102 -0.96 12.63 8.04
N SER A 103 0.30 12.58 7.59
CA SER A 103 1.07 13.80 7.28
C SER A 103 1.87 13.62 6.00
N GLY A 104 1.87 14.61 5.10
CA GLY A 104 2.53 14.49 3.79
C GLY A 104 1.55 14.65 2.64
N THR A 105 1.59 13.76 1.65
CA THR A 105 0.79 13.88 0.42
C THR A 105 0.02 12.60 0.12
N ILE A 106 -1.18 12.73 -0.44
CA ILE A 106 -1.91 11.60 -1.02
C ILE A 106 -1.25 11.25 -2.38
N PRO A 107 -0.69 10.04 -2.54
CA PRO A 107 -0.02 9.65 -3.77
C PRO A 107 -1.04 9.31 -4.88
N ALA A 108 -0.65 9.46 -6.15
CA ALA A 108 -1.54 9.20 -7.29
C ALA A 108 -1.90 7.72 -7.44
N GLU A 109 -1.07 6.85 -6.86
CA GLU A 109 -1.20 5.40 -6.80
C GLU A 109 -2.52 4.96 -6.14
N ILE A 110 -3.15 5.79 -5.31
CA ILE A 110 -4.48 5.49 -4.77
C ILE A 110 -5.53 5.30 -5.88
N GLY A 111 -5.33 5.92 -7.04
CA GLY A 111 -6.18 5.73 -8.21
C GLY A 111 -6.12 4.32 -8.79
N LEU A 112 -5.06 3.56 -8.51
CA LEU A 112 -4.91 2.18 -8.99
C LEU A 112 -5.81 1.18 -8.24
N LEU A 113 -6.34 1.54 -7.07
CA LEU A 113 -7.31 0.71 -6.33
C LEU A 113 -8.66 0.58 -7.06
N SER A 114 -8.92 1.44 -8.05
CA SER A 114 -10.14 1.40 -8.87
C SER A 114 -9.98 0.63 -10.18
N SER A 115 -8.84 -0.05 -10.38
CA SER A 115 -8.41 -0.61 -11.67
C SER A 115 -8.59 -2.12 -11.79
#